data_AF-A0A3D0H092-F1
#
_entry.id   AF-A0A3D0H092-F1
#
_cell.length_a   1.000
_cell.length_b   1.000
_cell.length_c   1.000
_cell.angle_alpha   90.00
_cell.angle_beta   90.00
_cell.angle_gamma   90.00
#
_symmetry.space_group_name_H-M   'P 1'
#
loop_
_entity.id
_entity.type
_entity.pdbx_description
1 polymer ?
#
loop_
_entity_poly.entity_id
_entity_poly.type
_entity_poly.pdbx_seq_one_letter_code
_entity_poly.pdbx_strand_id
1 'polypeptide(L)'
;MKDFIDEFKHLEKLCNEIYGDHHGVTLYINNMEEKSWVYTRKIWQWQSCLENLKRVRHIRNNLVHESDYNIDYDESDIQFMRDFCESILNRQDPLALVYEEERRRERELAEKNANEKRLIRERQDVELTKVITTQPATTQPMVSQTVVDGKKNAVSGKNNYVKWLLLVLIIIIFIAFPSIITNIIMLLSL
;
A
#
# COMPACT_ATOMS: atom_id res chain seq x y z
N MET A 1 0.96 -37.91 11.04
CA MET A 1 0.31 -36.84 11.85
C MET A 1 1.36 -35.91 12.42
N LYS A 2 2.41 -36.46 13.04
CA LYS A 2 3.56 -35.69 13.52
C LYS A 2 4.17 -34.78 12.45
N ASP A 3 4.41 -35.32 11.25
CA ASP A 3 5.06 -34.57 10.16
C ASP A 3 4.23 -33.35 9.73
N PHE A 4 2.92 -33.49 9.56
CA PHE A 4 2.02 -32.37 9.25
C PHE A 4 2.06 -31.28 10.33
N ILE A 5 1.95 -31.65 11.60
CA ILE A 5 1.92 -30.67 12.70
C ILE A 5 3.25 -29.95 12.85
N ASP A 6 4.38 -30.66 12.66
CA ASP A 6 5.70 -30.06 12.73
C ASP A 6 5.92 -29.08 11.57
N GLU A 7 5.48 -29.41 10.35
CA GLU A 7 5.54 -28.51 9.20
C GLU A 7 4.60 -27.30 9.34
N PHE A 8 3.38 -27.51 9.85
CA PHE A 8 2.48 -26.39 10.14
C PHE A 8 3.07 -25.46 11.20
N LYS A 9 3.73 -25.99 12.24
CA LYS A 9 4.42 -25.17 13.26
C LYS A 9 5.56 -24.35 12.65
N HIS A 10 6.31 -24.94 11.71
CA HIS A 10 7.37 -24.23 11.01
C HIS A 10 6.79 -23.07 10.19
N LEU A 11 5.72 -23.33 9.43
CA LEU A 11 4.99 -22.31 8.68
C LEU A 11 4.43 -21.20 9.60
N GLU A 12 3.76 -21.56 10.69
CA GLU A 12 3.20 -20.60 11.66
C GLU A 12 4.30 -19.73 12.26
N LYS A 13 5.44 -20.31 12.63
CA LYS A 13 6.59 -19.57 13.15
C LYS A 13 7.11 -18.56 12.13
N LEU A 14 7.30 -18.97 10.88
CA LEU A 14 7.79 -18.09 9.83
C LEU A 14 6.83 -16.91 9.59
N CYS A 15 5.53 -17.18 9.53
CA CYS A 15 4.54 -16.10 9.41
C CYS A 15 4.50 -15.20 10.65
N ASN A 16 4.66 -15.75 11.86
CA ASN A 16 4.76 -14.93 13.08
C ASN A 16 5.96 -13.98 13.03
N GLU A 17 7.10 -14.43 12.50
CA GLU A 17 8.29 -13.58 12.31
C GLU A 17 8.05 -12.45 11.31
N ILE A 18 7.28 -12.69 10.25
CA ILE A 18 6.89 -11.65 9.27
C ILE A 18 6.03 -10.56 9.92
N TYR A 19 5.07 -10.95 10.76
CA TYR A 19 4.09 -10.02 11.33
C TYR A 19 4.47 -9.47 12.71
N GLY A 20 5.40 -10.11 13.42
CA GLY A 20 5.71 -9.81 14.81
C GLY A 20 4.54 -10.10 15.77
N ASP A 21 3.66 -11.04 15.40
CA ASP A 21 2.47 -11.40 16.16
C ASP A 21 2.26 -12.93 16.16
N HIS A 22 1.35 -13.40 17.01
CA HIS A 22 0.86 -14.76 17.03
C HIS A 22 -0.24 -14.92 15.98
N HIS A 23 -0.47 -16.14 15.50
CA HIS A 23 -1.45 -16.43 14.43
C HIS A 23 -1.05 -15.94 13.04
N GLY A 24 0.25 -15.98 12.74
CA GLY A 24 0.85 -15.52 11.50
C GLY A 24 0.21 -16.10 10.24
N VAL A 25 -0.13 -17.39 10.19
CA VAL A 25 -0.83 -17.96 9.01
C VAL A 25 -2.20 -17.31 8.81
N THR A 26 -2.92 -17.01 9.90
CA THR A 26 -4.22 -16.32 9.81
C THR A 26 -4.04 -14.88 9.34
N LEU A 27 -3.05 -14.17 9.85
CA LEU A 27 -2.72 -12.82 9.39
C LEU A 27 -2.31 -12.79 7.91
N TYR A 28 -1.59 -13.81 7.47
CA TYR A 28 -1.21 -13.98 6.07
C TYR A 28 -2.43 -14.19 5.17
N ILE A 29 -3.31 -15.11 5.54
CA ILE A 29 -4.58 -15.36 4.84
C ILE A 29 -5.42 -14.08 4.76
N ASN A 30 -5.58 -13.37 5.87
CA ASN A 30 -6.37 -12.14 5.92
C ASN A 30 -5.79 -11.06 4.98
N ASN A 31 -4.47 -10.93 4.93
CA ASN A 31 -3.80 -10.00 4.02
C ASN A 31 -4.00 -10.36 2.55
N MET A 32 -3.98 -11.65 2.21
CA MET A 32 -4.33 -12.11 0.86
C MET A 32 -5.81 -11.87 0.56
N GLU A 33 -6.73 -12.07 1.50
CA GLU A 33 -8.16 -11.83 1.26
C GLU A 33 -8.45 -10.34 1.02
N GLU A 34 -7.86 -9.46 1.83
CA GLU A 34 -8.00 -8.01 1.70
C GLU A 34 -7.54 -7.51 0.32
N LYS A 35 -6.42 -8.05 -0.19
CA LYS A 35 -5.79 -7.62 -1.45
C LYS A 35 -6.32 -8.38 -2.67
N SER A 36 -7.17 -9.39 -2.47
CA SER A 36 -7.55 -10.38 -3.47
C SER A 36 -8.16 -9.78 -4.75
N TRP A 37 -9.07 -8.80 -4.65
CA TRP A 37 -9.81 -8.33 -5.82
C TRP A 37 -8.91 -7.78 -6.95
N VAL A 38 -7.80 -7.12 -6.60
CA VAL A 38 -6.86 -6.52 -7.57
C VAL A 38 -5.84 -7.54 -8.10
N TYR A 39 -5.43 -8.50 -7.27
CA TYR A 39 -4.24 -9.32 -7.53
C TYR A 39 -4.55 -10.77 -7.93
N THR A 40 -5.74 -11.28 -7.65
CA THR A 40 -6.18 -12.63 -8.08
C THR A 40 -6.08 -12.83 -9.60
N ARG A 41 -6.22 -11.77 -10.40
CA ARG A 41 -6.06 -11.84 -11.86
C ARG A 41 -4.62 -11.62 -12.34
N LYS A 42 -3.74 -11.08 -11.49
CA LYS A 42 -2.38 -10.67 -11.87
C LYS A 42 -1.33 -11.69 -11.44
N ILE A 43 -1.56 -12.38 -10.34
CA ILE A 43 -0.63 -13.37 -9.78
C ILE A 43 -1.26 -14.74 -9.98
N TRP A 44 -0.66 -15.52 -10.88
CA TRP A 44 -1.19 -16.83 -11.33
C TRP A 44 -1.50 -17.78 -10.16
N GLN A 45 -0.66 -17.80 -9.12
CA GLN A 45 -0.77 -18.74 -8.00
C GLN A 45 -1.61 -18.20 -6.82
N TRP A 46 -2.18 -16.99 -6.91
CA TRP A 46 -2.84 -16.33 -5.78
C TRP A 46 -3.97 -17.17 -5.19
N GLN A 47 -4.91 -17.60 -6.03
CA GLN A 47 -6.08 -18.36 -5.58
C GLN A 47 -5.68 -19.73 -5.03
N SER A 48 -4.81 -20.46 -5.74
CA SER A 48 -4.37 -21.79 -5.29
C SER A 48 -3.62 -21.72 -3.96
N CYS A 49 -2.76 -20.73 -3.77
CA CYS A 49 -2.05 -20.52 -2.51
C CYS A 49 -3.03 -20.20 -1.37
N LEU A 50 -3.99 -19.31 -1.60
CA LEU A 50 -4.98 -18.94 -0.58
C LEU A 50 -5.86 -20.14 -0.16
N GLU A 51 -6.33 -20.94 -1.12
CA GLU A 51 -7.13 -22.14 -0.83
C GLU A 51 -6.31 -23.18 -0.06
N ASN A 52 -5.07 -23.43 -0.46
CA ASN A 52 -4.19 -24.38 0.23
C ASN A 52 -3.85 -23.91 1.66
N LEU A 53 -3.60 -22.61 1.88
CA LEU A 53 -3.40 -22.04 3.22
C LEU A 53 -4.62 -22.23 4.12
N LYS A 54 -5.82 -21.98 3.59
CA LYS A 54 -7.07 -22.22 4.32
C LYS A 54 -7.25 -23.70 4.65
N ARG A 55 -6.96 -24.58 3.69
CA ARG A 55 -7.03 -26.04 3.85
C ARG A 55 -6.12 -26.53 4.96
N VAL A 56 -4.82 -26.21 4.93
CA VAL A 56 -3.88 -26.68 5.98
C VAL A 56 -4.19 -26.09 7.35
N ARG A 57 -4.68 -24.85 7.43
CA ARG A 57 -5.18 -24.27 8.70
C ARG A 57 -6.39 -25.01 9.24
N HIS A 58 -7.34 -25.36 8.38
CA HIS A 58 -8.51 -26.15 8.76
C HIS A 58 -8.11 -27.54 9.26
N ILE A 59 -7.23 -28.23 8.54
CA ILE A 59 -6.67 -29.53 8.97
C ILE A 59 -6.02 -29.39 10.36
N ARG A 60 -5.17 -28.38 10.58
CA ARG A 60 -4.55 -28.13 11.90
C ARG A 60 -5.60 -27.94 12.99
N ASN A 61 -6.64 -27.14 12.73
CA ASN A 61 -7.67 -26.87 13.72
C ASN A 61 -8.41 -28.15 14.12
N ASN A 62 -8.76 -28.99 13.15
CA ASN A 62 -9.46 -30.24 13.41
C ASN A 62 -8.58 -31.21 14.18
N LEU A 63 -7.29 -31.33 13.84
CA LEU A 63 -6.33 -32.17 14.56
C LEU A 63 -6.14 -31.77 16.04
N VAL A 64 -6.39 -30.49 16.39
CA VAL A 64 -6.25 -29.98 17.76
C VAL A 64 -7.55 -30.10 18.57
N HIS A 65 -8.71 -29.97 17.94
CA HIS A 65 -9.99 -29.83 18.62
C HIS A 65 -10.92 -31.04 18.53
N GLU A 66 -10.79 -31.89 17.51
CA GLU A 66 -11.70 -33.01 17.29
C GLU A 66 -10.93 -34.33 17.19
N SER A 67 -11.40 -35.35 17.90
CA SER A 67 -11.08 -36.75 17.64
C SER A 67 -11.80 -37.24 16.37
N ASP A 68 -11.92 -36.38 15.35
CA ASP A 68 -12.61 -36.74 14.11
C ASP A 68 -11.65 -37.59 13.28
N TYR A 69 -11.89 -38.90 13.29
CA TYR A 69 -11.06 -39.91 12.62
C TYR A 69 -11.08 -39.80 11.09
N ASN A 70 -11.75 -38.78 10.53
CA ASN A 70 -11.99 -38.59 9.10
C ASN A 70 -11.17 -37.44 8.48
N ILE A 71 -10.17 -36.90 9.20
CA ILE A 71 -9.28 -35.86 8.66
C ILE A 71 -8.24 -36.54 7.75
N ASP A 72 -8.47 -36.46 6.45
CA ASP A 72 -7.52 -36.90 5.43
C ASP A 72 -6.66 -35.71 4.96
N TYR A 73 -5.38 -35.75 5.32
CA TYR A 73 -4.34 -34.93 4.71
C TYR A 73 -3.33 -35.87 4.06
N ASP A 74 -2.78 -35.46 2.94
CA ASP A 74 -1.83 -36.25 2.18
C ASP A 74 -0.45 -35.59 2.12
N GLU A 75 0.49 -36.20 1.40
CA GLU A 75 1.84 -35.64 1.21
C GLU A 75 1.79 -34.30 0.44
N SER A 76 0.75 -34.04 -0.36
CA SER A 76 0.64 -32.77 -1.09
C SER A 76 0.35 -31.59 -0.16
N ASP A 77 -0.42 -31.82 0.91
CA ASP A 77 -0.66 -30.81 1.95
C ASP A 77 0.65 -30.44 2.69
N ILE A 78 1.48 -31.44 2.98
CA ILE A 78 2.79 -31.26 3.61
C ILE A 78 3.76 -30.55 2.66
N GLN A 79 3.85 -31.02 1.41
CA GLN A 79 4.74 -30.46 0.41
C GLN A 79 4.37 -29.00 0.10
N PHE A 80 3.08 -28.70 0.05
CA PHE A 80 2.61 -27.32 -0.07
C PHE A 80 3.17 -26.42 1.03
N MET A 81 3.12 -26.83 2.30
CA MET A 81 3.64 -26.02 3.40
C MET A 81 5.15 -25.80 3.28
N ARG A 82 5.91 -26.82 2.87
CA ARG A 82 7.36 -26.71 2.64
C ARG A 82 7.69 -25.74 1.51
N ASP A 83 7.07 -25.95 0.35
CA ASP A 83 7.26 -25.11 -0.85
C ASP A 83 6.86 -23.68 -0.55
N PHE A 84 5.79 -23.49 0.23
CA PHE A 84 5.32 -22.17 0.61
C PHE A 84 6.31 -21.47 1.57
N CYS A 85 6.85 -22.17 2.56
CA CYS A 85 7.92 -21.62 3.41
C CYS A 85 9.15 -21.22 2.59
N GLU A 86 9.57 -22.06 1.64
CA GLU A 86 10.66 -21.74 0.72
C GLU A 86 10.35 -20.50 -0.13
N SER A 87 9.10 -20.38 -0.62
CA SER A 87 8.67 -19.21 -1.40
C SER A 87 8.75 -17.92 -0.59
N ILE A 88 8.40 -17.94 0.70
CA ILE A 88 8.54 -16.80 1.60
C ILE A 88 10.01 -16.41 1.77
N LEU A 89 10.87 -17.38 2.06
CA LEU A 89 12.31 -17.15 2.25
C LEU A 89 12.96 -16.56 1.00
N ASN A 90 12.50 -16.98 -0.17
CA ASN A 90 12.97 -16.50 -1.46
C ASN A 90 12.25 -15.22 -1.95
N ARG A 91 11.30 -14.67 -1.17
CA ARG A 91 10.47 -13.51 -1.53
C ARG A 91 9.71 -13.68 -2.85
N GLN A 92 9.28 -14.90 -3.11
CA GLN A 92 8.47 -15.30 -4.28
C GLN A 92 7.04 -15.66 -3.88
N ASP A 93 6.70 -15.53 -2.60
CA ASP A 93 5.33 -15.67 -2.12
C ASP A 93 4.39 -14.60 -2.73
N PRO A 94 3.07 -14.85 -2.77
CA PRO A 94 2.13 -13.93 -3.39
C PRO A 94 2.17 -12.50 -2.85
N LEU A 95 2.36 -12.29 -1.54
CA LEU A 95 2.39 -10.95 -0.95
C LEU A 95 3.69 -10.22 -1.28
N ALA A 96 4.82 -10.92 -1.35
CA ALA A 96 6.08 -10.36 -1.84
C ALA A 96 5.99 -9.92 -3.30
N LEU A 97 5.32 -10.71 -4.16
CA LEU A 97 5.09 -10.34 -5.56
C LEU A 97 4.21 -9.09 -5.69
N VAL A 98 3.18 -8.96 -4.84
CA VAL A 98 2.36 -7.74 -4.77
C VAL A 98 3.21 -6.53 -4.39
N TYR A 99 4.00 -6.67 -3.32
CA TYR A 99 4.83 -5.59 -2.81
C TYR A 99 5.81 -5.08 -3.89
N GLU A 100 6.49 -5.98 -4.60
CA GLU A 100 7.43 -5.58 -5.66
C GLU A 100 6.73 -4.87 -6.83
N GLU A 101 5.54 -5.35 -7.21
CA GLU A 101 4.74 -4.74 -8.27
C GLU A 101 4.21 -3.35 -7.87
N GLU A 102 3.81 -3.14 -6.61
CA GLU A 102 3.44 -1.82 -6.09
C GLU A 102 4.63 -0.86 -6.11
N ARG A 103 5.79 -1.31 -5.63
CA ARG A 103 7.04 -0.53 -5.65
C ARG A 103 7.46 -0.18 -7.07
N ARG A 104 7.26 -1.07 -8.04
CA ARG A 104 7.53 -0.79 -9.45
C ARG A 104 6.65 0.34 -9.97
N ARG A 105 5.34 0.27 -9.74
CA ARG A 105 4.39 1.31 -10.17
C ARG A 105 4.68 2.67 -9.56
N GLU A 106 5.08 2.71 -8.30
CA GLU A 106 5.49 3.95 -7.63
C GLU A 106 6.71 4.59 -8.32
N ARG A 107 7.72 3.77 -8.70
CA ARG A 107 8.92 4.24 -9.41
C ARG A 107 8.55 4.78 -10.79
N GLU A 108 7.72 4.06 -11.54
CA GLU A 108 7.27 4.50 -12.87
C GLU A 108 6.48 5.81 -12.81
N LEU A 109 5.60 5.97 -11.80
CA LEU A 109 4.85 7.21 -11.60
C LEU A 109 5.79 8.37 -11.23
N ALA A 110 6.76 8.12 -10.36
CA ALA A 110 7.75 9.13 -9.98
C ALA A 110 8.59 9.58 -11.18
N GLU A 111 8.99 8.64 -12.05
CA GLU A 111 9.73 8.93 -13.28
C GLU A 111 8.89 9.74 -14.27
N LYS A 112 7.64 9.35 -14.51
CA LYS A 112 6.71 10.10 -15.38
C LYS A 112 6.54 11.54 -14.89
N ASN A 113 6.32 11.72 -13.59
CA ASN A 113 6.19 13.05 -12.98
C ASN A 113 7.49 13.87 -13.08
N ALA A 114 8.66 13.22 -13.00
CA ALA A 114 9.95 13.89 -13.16
C ALA A 114 10.17 14.33 -14.62
N ASN A 115 9.83 13.47 -15.59
CA ASN A 115 9.94 13.75 -17.02
C ASN A 115 8.99 14.87 -17.45
N GLU A 116 7.75 14.86 -16.97
CA GLU A 116 6.80 15.94 -17.23
C GLU A 116 7.31 17.30 -16.72
N LYS A 117 7.86 17.35 -15.50
CA LYS A 117 8.48 18.57 -14.94
C LYS A 117 9.72 19.04 -15.71
N ARG A 118 10.45 18.12 -16.37
CA ARG A 118 11.57 18.48 -17.25
C ARG A 118 11.05 19.11 -18.55
N LEU A 119 10.08 18.47 -19.19
CA LEU A 119 9.45 18.97 -20.42
C LEU A 119 8.80 20.36 -20.25
N ILE A 120 8.16 20.62 -19.10
CA ILE A 120 7.57 21.93 -18.79
C ILE A 120 8.67 23.00 -18.66
N ARG A 121 9.78 22.70 -17.98
CA ARG A 121 10.91 23.63 -17.85
C ARG A 121 11.56 23.92 -19.20
N GLU A 122 11.83 22.88 -19.99
CA GLU A 122 12.41 23.03 -21.33
C GLU A 122 11.51 23.88 -22.24
N ARG A 123 10.18 23.70 -22.19
CA ARG A 123 9.24 24.56 -22.93
C ARG A 123 9.35 26.02 -22.51
N GLN A 124 9.40 26.28 -21.21
CA GLN A 124 9.51 27.65 -20.67
C GLN A 124 10.84 28.31 -21.09
N ASP A 125 11.94 27.56 -21.07
CA ASP A 125 13.25 28.06 -21.49
C ASP A 125 13.30 28.38 -23.00
N VAL A 126 12.67 27.53 -23.82
CA VAL A 126 12.53 27.77 -25.28
C VAL A 126 11.65 28.99 -25.57
N GLU A 127 10.55 29.17 -24.84
CA GLU A 127 9.68 30.35 -24.98
C GLU A 127 10.43 31.64 -24.59
N LEU A 128 11.18 31.63 -23.48
CA LEU A 128 11.99 32.77 -23.05
C LEU A 128 13.05 33.13 -24.10
N THR A 129 13.69 32.13 -24.71
CA THR A 129 14.72 32.32 -25.75
C THR A 129 14.15 32.94 -27.03
N LYS A 130 12.93 32.57 -27.42
CA LYS A 130 12.24 33.15 -28.58
C LYS A 130 11.86 34.62 -28.35
N VAL A 131 11.40 34.99 -27.15
CA VAL A 131 11.05 36.38 -26.82
C VAL A 131 12.27 37.30 -26.91
N ILE A 132 13.45 36.84 -26.45
CA ILE A 132 14.70 37.61 -26.51
C ILE A 132 15.19 37.80 -27.95
N THR A 133 15.01 36.82 -28.82
CA THR A 133 15.52 36.85 -30.20
C THR A 133 14.65 37.66 -31.16
N THR A 134 13.40 37.98 -30.80
CA THR A 134 12.43 38.67 -31.68
C THR A 134 12.31 40.18 -31.42
N GLN A 135 13.19 40.78 -30.61
CA GLN A 135 13.27 42.24 -30.47
C GLN A 135 14.24 42.83 -31.51
N PRO A 136 13.80 43.72 -32.43
CA PRO A 136 14.71 44.41 -33.33
C PRO A 136 15.52 45.43 -32.54
N ALA A 137 16.85 45.40 -32.75
CA ALA A 137 17.80 46.33 -32.15
C ALA A 137 17.39 47.79 -32.45
N THR A 138 17.03 48.54 -31.41
CA THR A 138 16.99 50.01 -31.46
C THR A 138 17.97 50.55 -30.42
N THR A 139 18.90 51.37 -30.90
CA THR A 139 20.13 51.83 -30.25
C THR A 139 19.89 52.91 -29.17
N GLN A 140 20.80 52.93 -28.18
CA GLN A 140 21.30 54.06 -27.32
C GLN A 140 20.87 54.08 -25.82
N PRO A 141 21.66 54.69 -24.89
CA PRO A 141 22.96 54.20 -24.38
C PRO A 141 23.05 54.16 -22.82
N MET A 142 24.05 53.41 -22.32
CA MET A 142 24.83 53.49 -21.06
C MET A 142 24.19 54.10 -19.78
N VAL A 143 24.15 53.33 -18.66
CA VAL A 143 24.67 53.69 -17.30
C VAL A 143 24.15 52.75 -16.18
N SER A 144 25.12 52.28 -15.38
CA SER A 144 25.15 51.76 -13.99
C SER A 144 24.27 50.60 -13.50
N GLN A 145 24.98 49.56 -13.06
CA GLN A 145 24.60 48.66 -11.95
C GLN A 145 24.42 49.45 -10.64
N THR A 146 23.42 49.11 -9.82
CA THR A 146 23.54 48.63 -8.43
C THR A 146 22.17 48.45 -7.75
N VAL A 147 21.98 47.26 -7.15
CA VAL A 147 21.32 46.94 -5.85
C VAL A 147 19.91 47.51 -5.56
N VAL A 148 18.96 46.63 -5.22
CA VAL A 148 18.21 46.57 -3.93
C VAL A 148 17.03 45.58 -4.04
N ASP A 149 17.08 44.60 -3.15
CA ASP A 149 16.04 43.78 -2.52
C ASP A 149 14.62 43.62 -3.11
N GLY A 150 14.19 42.35 -3.14
CA GLY A 150 12.83 41.95 -3.51
C GLY A 150 12.40 40.57 -2.99
N LYS A 151 12.46 40.38 -1.66
CA LYS A 151 11.53 39.62 -0.81
C LYS A 151 11.10 38.19 -1.21
N LYS A 152 11.54 37.24 -0.39
CA LYS A 152 11.06 35.85 -0.31
C LYS A 152 9.53 35.80 -0.14
N ASN A 153 8.84 35.09 -1.03
CA ASN A 153 7.48 34.63 -0.79
C ASN A 153 7.46 33.10 -0.77
N ALA A 154 7.57 32.53 0.43
CA ALA A 154 7.27 31.12 0.68
C ALA A 154 5.75 30.93 0.59
N VAL A 155 5.27 30.21 -0.43
CA VAL A 155 3.87 29.81 -0.51
C VAL A 155 3.72 28.42 0.10
N SER A 156 3.26 28.45 1.34
CA SER A 156 2.65 27.35 2.08
C SER A 156 1.40 26.85 1.37
N GLY A 157 1.38 25.59 0.97
CA GLY A 157 0.23 24.97 0.31
C GLY A 157 0.18 23.46 0.50
N LYS A 158 0.08 22.99 1.75
CA LYS A 158 -0.18 21.57 2.07
C LYS A 158 -1.33 21.34 3.06
N ASN A 159 -2.08 22.38 3.43
CA ASN A 159 -2.99 22.30 4.59
C ASN A 159 -4.47 22.19 4.19
N ASN A 160 -4.75 22.17 2.89
CA ASN A 160 -6.09 22.23 2.31
C ASN A 160 -6.72 20.83 2.27
N TYR A 161 -5.95 19.79 1.91
CA TYR A 161 -6.47 18.43 1.82
C TYR A 161 -6.83 17.85 3.20
N VAL A 162 -6.00 18.13 4.21
CA VAL A 162 -6.24 17.65 5.59
C VAL A 162 -7.49 18.30 6.19
N LYS A 163 -7.74 19.59 5.89
CA LYS A 163 -8.97 20.29 6.29
C LYS A 163 -10.21 19.70 5.61
N TRP A 164 -10.13 19.39 4.31
CA TRP A 164 -11.23 18.72 3.60
C TRP A 164 -11.49 17.30 4.11
N LEU A 165 -10.44 16.53 4.44
CA LEU A 165 -10.56 15.19 5.00
C LEU A 165 -11.27 15.20 6.37
N LEU A 166 -10.90 16.15 7.25
CA LEU A 166 -11.54 16.30 8.57
C LEU A 166 -13.02 16.66 8.44
N LEU A 167 -13.40 17.54 7.50
CA LEU A 167 -14.80 17.88 7.25
C LEU A 167 -15.62 16.68 6.76
N VAL A 168 -15.05 15.85 5.88
CA VAL A 168 -15.71 14.64 5.39
C VAL A 168 -15.90 13.60 6.49
N LEU A 169 -14.89 13.41 7.36
CA LEU A 169 -15.01 12.49 8.51
C LEU A 169 -16.09 12.96 9.50
N ILE A 170 -16.18 14.26 9.77
CA ILE A 170 -17.24 14.81 10.63
C ILE A 170 -18.61 14.49 10.03
N ILE A 171 -18.83 14.75 8.73
CA ILE A 171 -20.11 14.48 8.07
C ILE A 171 -20.49 12.99 8.14
N ILE A 172 -19.53 12.07 7.96
CA ILE A 172 -19.77 10.62 8.06
C ILE A 172 -20.22 10.23 9.47
N ILE A 173 -19.60 10.80 10.51
CA ILE A 173 -19.99 10.54 11.91
C ILE A 173 -21.42 11.02 12.17
N PHE A 174 -21.82 12.17 11.63
CA PHE A 174 -23.18 12.70 11.74
C PHE A 174 -24.24 11.80 11.08
N ILE A 175 -23.89 11.10 10.01
CA ILE A 175 -24.80 10.19 9.29
C ILE A 175 -24.84 8.81 9.96
N ALA A 176 -23.70 8.28 10.39
CA ALA A 176 -23.58 6.92 10.91
C ALA A 176 -23.99 6.78 12.38
N PHE A 177 -23.93 7.85 13.18
CA PHE A 177 -24.18 7.80 14.62
C PHE A 177 -25.11 8.91 15.13
N PRO A 178 -26.39 8.91 14.73
CA PRO A 178 -27.37 9.90 15.21
C PRO A 178 -27.56 9.85 16.73
N SER A 179 -27.31 8.71 17.37
CA SER A 179 -27.42 8.51 18.83
C SER A 179 -26.35 9.25 19.66
N ILE A 180 -25.21 9.61 19.06
CA ILE A 180 -24.17 10.40 19.74
C ILE A 180 -24.62 11.86 19.89
N ILE A 181 -25.31 12.38 18.89
CA ILE A 181 -25.83 13.76 18.87
C ILE A 181 -26.92 13.92 19.94
N THR A 182 -27.83 12.95 20.06
CA THR A 182 -28.91 12.99 21.07
C THR A 182 -28.36 12.97 22.50
N ASN A 183 -27.26 12.23 22.75
CA ASN A 183 -26.62 12.20 24.07
C ASN A 183 -25.86 13.49 24.41
N ILE A 184 -25.25 14.16 23.43
CA ILE A 184 -24.57 15.45 23.64
C ILE A 184 -25.59 16.58 23.87
N ILE A 185 -26.70 16.59 23.14
CA ILE A 185 -27.78 17.57 23.32
C ILE A 185 -28.41 17.43 24.72
N MET A 186 -28.65 16.20 25.20
CA MET A 186 -29.17 15.97 26.56
C MET A 186 -28.21 16.39 27.68
N LEU A 187 -26.90 16.40 27.42
CA LEU A 187 -25.87 16.82 28.39
C LEU A 187 -25.70 18.35 28.47
N LEU A 188 -26.09 19.08 27.43
CA LEU A 188 -26.05 20.54 27.38
C LEU A 188 -27.35 21.22 27.84
N SER A 189 -28.43 20.45 28.03
CA SER A 189 -29.72 20.93 28.55
C SER A 189 -29.90 20.70 30.05
N LEU A 190 -28.81 20.43 30.79
CA LEU A 190 -28.80 20.26 32.25
C LEU A 190 -28.04 21.40 32.94
#